data_AF-A0A2A9CG44-F1
#
_entry.id   AF-A0A2A9CG44-F1
#
_cell.length_a   1.000
_cell.length_b   1.000
_cell.length_c   1.000
_cell.angle_alpha   90.00
_cell.angle_beta   90.00
_cell.angle_gamma   90.00
#
_symmetry.space_group_name_H-M   'P 1'
#
loop_
_entity.id
_entity.type
_entity.pdbx_description
1 polymer ?
#
loop_
_entity_poly.entity_id
_entity_poly.type
_entity_poly.pdbx_seq_one_letter_code
_entity_poly.pdbx_strand_id
1 'polypeptide(L)'
;MIVKFLASFSFLVMAVLFAGVLSKVSSVVETRFLSKLSAREQRIFLIGGTVFLESCLVMLLAKANEWSYIDSLFVASLLLLALIWLPAYFRPYQENASRTIGRFHRGLHSGEIDIHKSGSRHPFFIGTLIFCTVGLLTVFAYYFSYVT
;
A
#
# COMPACT_ATOMS: atom_id res chain seq x y z
N MET A 1 -18.50 -27.10 -3.55
CA MET A 1 -18.47 -26.00 -4.54
C MET A 1 -19.27 -24.78 -4.06
N ILE A 2 -20.53 -24.97 -3.65
CA ILE A 2 -21.42 -23.91 -3.14
C ILE A 2 -20.84 -23.14 -1.94
N VAL A 3 -20.25 -23.82 -0.96
CA VAL A 3 -19.65 -23.16 0.23
C VAL A 3 -18.48 -22.24 -0.14
N LYS A 4 -17.60 -22.68 -1.05
CA LYS A 4 -16.49 -21.85 -1.55
C LYS A 4 -17.00 -20.63 -2.30
N PHE A 5 -18.04 -20.81 -3.12
CA PHE A 5 -18.69 -19.71 -3.84
C PHE A 5 -19.32 -18.69 -2.88
N LEU A 6 -20.06 -19.15 -1.87
CA LEU A 6 -20.66 -18.27 -0.86
C LEU A 6 -19.60 -17.49 -0.08
N ALA A 7 -18.50 -18.15 0.31
CA ALA A 7 -17.40 -17.51 1.02
C ALA A 7 -16.68 -16.45 0.17
N SER A 8 -16.43 -16.74 -1.11
CA SER A 8 -15.84 -15.76 -2.03
C SER A 8 -16.80 -14.59 -2.29
N PHE A 9 -18.09 -14.85 -2.41
CA PHE A 9 -19.10 -13.82 -2.62
C PHE A 9 -19.26 -12.91 -1.39
N SER A 10 -19.28 -13.48 -0.18
CA SER A 10 -19.35 -12.69 1.05
C SER A 10 -18.08 -11.83 1.23
N PHE A 11 -16.91 -12.37 0.91
CA PHE A 11 -15.65 -11.62 0.93
C PHE A 11 -15.69 -10.44 -0.06
N LEU A 12 -16.19 -10.67 -1.29
CA LEU A 12 -16.37 -9.62 -2.28
C LEU A 12 -17.28 -8.50 -1.75
N VAL A 13 -18.44 -8.85 -1.20
CA VAL A 13 -19.39 -7.87 -0.65
C VAL A 13 -18.75 -7.07 0.48
N MET A 14 -18.04 -7.72 1.39
CA MET A 14 -17.32 -7.05 2.48
C MET A 14 -16.26 -6.10 1.95
N ALA A 15 -15.48 -6.51 0.94
CA ALA A 15 -14.46 -5.67 0.33
C ALA A 15 -15.06 -4.42 -0.34
N VAL A 16 -16.19 -4.57 -1.04
CA VAL A 16 -16.90 -3.44 -1.68
C VAL A 16 -17.45 -2.47 -0.63
N LEU A 17 -18.09 -2.99 0.43
CA LEU A 17 -18.61 -2.16 1.52
C LEU A 17 -17.48 -1.40 2.23
N PHE A 18 -16.38 -2.11 2.52
CA PHE A 18 -15.19 -1.51 3.13
C PHE A 18 -14.62 -0.39 2.26
N ALA A 19 -14.47 -0.62 0.95
CA ALA A 19 -14.02 0.41 0.01
C ALA A 19 -14.96 1.62 -0.02
N GLY A 20 -16.28 1.41 0.03
CA GLY A 20 -17.27 2.48 0.08
C GLY A 20 -17.17 3.32 1.35
N VAL A 21 -17.00 2.68 2.51
CA VAL A 21 -16.77 3.37 3.79
C VAL A 21 -15.46 4.16 3.74
N LEU A 22 -14.38 3.54 3.26
CA LEU A 22 -13.07 4.18 3.14
C LEU A 22 -13.13 5.43 2.25
N SER A 23 -13.87 5.37 1.14
CA SER A 23 -14.08 6.50 0.23
C SER A 23 -14.78 7.68 0.92
N LYS A 24 -15.84 7.40 1.70
CA LYS A 24 -16.52 8.44 2.50
C LYS A 24 -15.62 9.04 3.57
N VAL A 25 -14.85 8.22 4.27
CA VAL A 25 -13.89 8.71 5.28
C VAL A 25 -12.85 9.60 4.60
N SER A 26 -12.30 9.16 3.47
CA SER A 26 -11.33 9.92 2.69
C SER A 26 -11.87 11.27 2.28
N SER A 27 -13.09 11.34 1.75
CA SER A 27 -13.67 12.61 1.30
C SER A 27 -13.93 13.58 2.45
N VAL A 28 -14.31 13.08 3.63
CA VAL A 28 -14.45 13.91 4.85
C VAL A 28 -13.09 14.45 5.30
N VAL A 29 -12.05 13.62 5.31
CA VAL A 29 -10.69 14.04 5.67
C VAL A 29 -10.18 15.09 4.68
N GLU A 30 -10.41 14.89 3.39
CA GLU A 30 -9.99 15.81 2.35
C GLU A 30 -10.69 17.16 2.47
N THR A 31 -12.02 17.15 2.56
CA THR A 31 -12.82 18.38 2.60
C THR A 31 -12.68 19.17 3.89
N ARG A 32 -12.51 18.52 5.04
CA ARG A 32 -12.42 19.21 6.34
C ARG A 32 -11.01 19.58 6.78
N PHE A 33 -10.02 18.74 6.46
CA PHE A 33 -8.65 18.90 6.94
C PHE A 33 -7.69 19.27 5.81
N LEU A 34 -7.59 18.45 4.76
CA LEU A 34 -6.58 18.66 3.71
C LEU A 34 -6.84 19.95 2.92
N SER A 35 -8.09 20.27 2.62
CA SER A 35 -8.49 21.47 1.86
C SER A 35 -8.01 22.79 2.47
N LYS A 36 -7.69 22.82 3.77
CA LYS A 36 -7.20 24.00 4.48
C LYS A 36 -5.68 24.14 4.47
N LEU A 37 -4.96 23.12 4.01
CA LEU A 37 -3.50 23.03 4.02
C LEU A 37 -2.92 23.30 2.64
N SER A 38 -1.69 23.80 2.60
CA SER A 38 -0.92 23.90 1.34
C SER A 38 -0.55 22.51 0.81
N ALA A 39 -0.27 22.39 -0.49
CA ALA A 39 0.10 21.12 -1.11
C ALA A 39 1.32 20.45 -0.45
N ARG A 40 2.28 21.25 0.07
CA ARG A 40 3.45 20.74 0.79
C ARG A 40 3.07 20.16 2.15
N GLU A 41 2.23 20.87 2.90
CA GLU A 41 1.75 20.44 4.22
C GLU A 41 0.88 19.20 4.13
N GLN A 42 -0.01 19.14 3.13
CA GLN A 42 -0.82 17.94 2.85
C GLN A 42 0.09 16.72 2.63
N ARG A 43 1.15 16.88 1.81
CA ARG A 43 2.09 15.78 1.55
C ARG A 43 2.82 15.32 2.82
N ILE A 44 3.30 16.25 3.65
CA ILE A 44 3.97 15.92 4.91
C ILE A 44 3.00 15.22 5.88
N PHE A 45 1.77 15.74 5.99
CA PHE A 45 0.72 15.17 6.82
C PHE A 45 0.39 13.73 6.38
N LEU A 46 0.23 13.50 5.08
CA LEU A 46 -0.03 12.16 4.54
C LEU A 46 1.12 11.20 4.80
N ILE A 47 2.38 11.63 4.61
CA ILE A 47 3.56 10.81 4.90
C ILE A 47 3.61 10.45 6.39
N GLY A 48 3.49 11.44 7.28
CA GLY A 48 3.51 11.22 8.73
C GLY A 48 2.35 10.35 9.20
N GLY A 49 1.15 10.58 8.67
CA GLY A 49 -0.02 9.75 8.93
C GLY A 49 0.14 8.30 8.47
N THR A 50 0.81 8.08 7.34
CA THR A 50 1.14 6.73 6.84
C THR A 50 2.03 5.99 7.83
N VAL A 51 3.16 6.62 8.21
CA VAL A 51 4.12 6.04 9.16
C VAL A 51 3.46 5.75 10.51
N PHE A 52 2.60 6.67 10.98
CA PHE A 52 1.85 6.48 12.22
C PHE A 52 0.88 5.29 12.15
N LEU A 53 0.06 5.22 11.09
CA LEU A 53 -0.89 4.12 10.90
C LEU A 53 -0.19 2.77 10.76
N GLU A 54 0.93 2.71 10.04
CA GLU A 54 1.74 1.50 9.90
C GLU A 54 2.35 1.07 11.23
N SER A 55 2.80 2.02 12.05
CA SER A 55 3.27 1.75 13.42
C SER A 55 2.16 1.17 14.30
N CYS A 56 0.93 1.71 14.20
CA CYS A 56 -0.24 1.16 14.88
C CYS A 56 -0.57 -0.26 14.40
N LEU A 57 -0.49 -0.52 13.09
CA LEU A 57 -0.69 -1.86 12.53
C LEU A 57 0.31 -2.87 13.08
N VAL A 58 1.59 -2.50 13.20
CA VAL A 58 2.60 -3.37 13.81
C VAL A 58 2.27 -3.67 15.27
N MET A 59 1.87 -2.65 16.05
CA MET A 59 1.50 -2.85 17.45
C MET A 59 0.29 -3.77 17.60
N LEU A 60 -0.72 -3.63 16.73
CA LEU A 60 -1.88 -4.51 16.69
C LEU A 60 -1.49 -5.94 16.30
N LEU A 61 -0.60 -6.10 15.31
CA LEU A 61 -0.10 -7.40 14.88
C LEU A 61 0.66 -8.11 16.01
N ALA A 62 1.53 -7.37 16.71
CA ALA A 62 2.28 -7.87 17.85
C ALA A 62 1.34 -8.35 18.96
N LYS A 63 0.33 -7.54 19.32
CA LYS A 63 -0.64 -7.89 20.35
C LYS A 63 -1.52 -9.06 19.95
N ALA A 64 -1.95 -9.14 18.70
CA ALA A 64 -2.85 -10.18 18.22
C ALA A 64 -2.20 -11.57 18.16
N ASN A 65 -0.88 -11.63 17.92
CA ASN A 65 -0.14 -12.89 17.79
C ASN A 65 0.78 -13.18 18.99
N GLU A 66 0.76 -12.34 20.02
CA GLU A 66 1.67 -12.41 21.18
C GLU A 66 3.15 -12.42 20.77
N TRP A 67 3.47 -11.73 19.67
CA TRP A 67 4.83 -11.64 19.15
C TRP A 67 5.58 -10.47 19.77
N SER A 68 6.92 -10.57 19.75
CA SER A 68 7.74 -9.41 20.06
C SER A 68 7.46 -8.28 19.07
N TYR A 69 7.59 -7.03 19.52
CA TYR A 69 7.42 -5.88 18.65
C TYR A 69 8.41 -5.90 17.47
N ILE A 70 9.65 -6.32 17.72
CA ILE A 70 10.71 -6.40 16.71
C ILE A 70 10.38 -7.43 15.62
N ASP A 71 9.90 -8.62 16.00
CA ASP A 71 9.49 -9.64 15.02
C ASP A 71 8.31 -9.18 14.19
N SER A 72 7.34 -8.53 14.84
CA SER A 72 6.17 -7.97 14.18
C SER A 72 6.57 -6.85 13.21
N LEU A 73 7.54 -6.02 13.59
CA LEU A 73 8.08 -4.95 12.76
C LEU A 73 8.78 -5.51 11.52
N PHE A 74 9.54 -6.60 11.67
CA PHE A 74 10.19 -7.29 10.55
C PHE A 74 9.16 -7.82 9.55
N VAL A 75 8.20 -8.63 10.03
CA VAL A 75 7.17 -9.27 9.20
C VAL A 75 6.31 -8.22 8.51
N ALA A 76 5.84 -7.22 9.25
CA ALA A 76 5.02 -6.16 8.68
C ALA A 76 5.78 -5.32 7.63
N SER A 77 7.06 -5.00 7.87
CA SER A 77 7.87 -4.26 6.90
C SER A 77 8.03 -5.03 5.59
N LEU A 78 8.29 -6.34 5.65
CA LEU A 78 8.37 -7.18 4.45
C LEU A 78 7.02 -7.27 3.71
N LEU A 79 5.94 -7.45 4.46
CA LEU A 79 4.60 -7.59 3.90
C LEU A 79 4.12 -6.28 3.26
N LEU A 80 4.33 -5.14 3.91
CA LEU A 80 4.01 -3.81 3.38
C LEU A 80 4.83 -3.52 2.12
N LEU A 81 6.14 -3.84 2.12
CA LEU A 81 6.99 -3.67 0.94
C LEU A 81 6.46 -4.48 -0.26
N ALA A 82 6.04 -5.73 -0.04
CA ALA A 82 5.42 -6.54 -1.07
C ALA A 82 4.10 -5.91 -1.55
N LEU A 83 3.23 -5.48 -0.62
CA LEU A 83 1.93 -4.89 -0.94
C LEU A 83 2.02 -3.60 -1.75
N ILE A 84 3.04 -2.75 -1.53
CA ILE A 84 3.20 -1.53 -2.32
C ILE A 84 3.87 -1.81 -3.68
N TRP A 85 4.70 -2.84 -3.75
CA TRP A 85 5.45 -3.17 -4.96
C TRP A 85 4.60 -3.91 -5.99
N LEU A 86 3.78 -4.88 -5.56
CA LEU A 86 2.94 -5.68 -6.45
C LEU A 86 2.02 -4.82 -7.35
N PRO A 87 1.19 -3.90 -6.83
CA PRO A 87 0.32 -3.07 -7.67
C PRO A 87 1.11 -2.15 -8.59
N ALA A 88 2.23 -1.60 -8.10
CA ALA A 88 3.09 -0.73 -8.89
C ALA A 88 3.76 -1.45 -10.07
N TYR A 89 3.98 -2.76 -9.95
CA TYR A 89 4.50 -3.62 -11.01
C TYR A 89 3.40 -4.12 -11.95
N PHE A 90 2.33 -4.72 -11.40
CA PHE A 90 1.32 -5.41 -12.19
C PHE A 90 0.43 -4.47 -12.99
N ARG A 91 0.11 -3.28 -12.47
CA ARG A 91 -0.78 -2.35 -13.19
C ARG A 91 -0.18 -1.87 -14.52
N PRO A 92 1.05 -1.31 -14.57
CA PRO A 92 1.68 -0.95 -15.84
C PRO A 92 1.89 -2.17 -16.75
N TYR A 93 2.24 -3.33 -16.19
CA TYR A 93 2.40 -4.56 -16.95
C TYR A 93 1.10 -4.94 -17.70
N GLN A 94 -0.05 -4.96 -17.01
CA GLN A 94 -1.34 -5.28 -17.60
C GLN A 94 -1.79 -4.22 -18.61
N GLU A 95 -1.61 -2.94 -18.29
CA GLU A 95 -1.94 -1.83 -19.21
C GLU A 95 -1.11 -1.94 -20.50
N ASN A 96 0.20 -2.17 -20.40
CA ASN A 96 1.09 -2.33 -21.55
C ASN A 96 0.80 -3.62 -22.34
N ALA A 97 0.48 -4.74 -21.67
CA ALA A 97 0.07 -5.98 -22.32
C ALA A 97 -1.22 -5.78 -23.15
N SER A 98 -2.23 -5.11 -22.57
CA SER A 98 -3.49 -4.82 -23.27
C SER A 98 -3.29 -3.91 -24.49
N ARG A 99 -2.42 -2.89 -24.38
CA ARG A 99 -2.06 -1.99 -25.50
C ARG A 99 -1.35 -2.73 -26.63
N THR A 100 -0.49 -3.68 -26.29
CA THR A 100 0.24 -4.52 -27.26
C THR A 100 -0.71 -5.43 -28.02
N ILE A 101 -1.62 -6.11 -27.31
CA ILE A 101 -2.67 -6.94 -27.93
C ILE A 101 -3.58 -6.10 -28.83
N GLY A 102 -3.99 -4.92 -28.36
CA GLY A 102 -4.82 -3.98 -29.11
C GLY A 102 -4.13 -3.46 -30.38
N ARG A 103 -2.82 -3.20 -30.33
CA ARG A 103 -2.02 -2.80 -31.50
C ARG A 103 -1.97 -3.92 -32.55
N PHE A 104 -1.76 -5.16 -32.12
CA PHE A 104 -1.70 -6.32 -33.01
C PHE A 104 -3.05 -6.65 -33.66
N HIS A 105 -4.17 -6.53 -32.92
CA HIS A 105 -5.47 -7.01 -33.40
C HIS A 105 -6.36 -5.93 -34.04
N ARG A 106 -6.16 -4.64 -33.72
CA ARG A 106 -7.09 -3.56 -34.12
C ARG A 106 -6.44 -2.39 -34.86
N GLY A 107 -5.14 -2.44 -35.13
CA GLY A 107 -4.43 -1.32 -35.79
C GLY A 107 -4.48 -0.01 -34.99
N LEU A 108 -4.81 -0.07 -33.71
CA LEU A 108 -4.86 1.10 -32.82
C LEU A 108 -3.43 1.61 -32.61
N HIS A 109 -3.18 2.87 -32.98
CA HIS A 109 -2.01 3.62 -32.55
C HIS A 109 -2.14 3.91 -31.05
N SER A 110 -1.85 2.92 -30.21
CA SER A 110 -1.83 3.10 -28.76
C SER A 110 -0.59 3.95 -28.40
N GLY A 111 -0.82 5.03 -27.64
CA GLY A 111 0.20 5.99 -27.23
C GLY A 111 1.35 5.37 -26.42
N GLU A 112 2.33 6.20 -26.06
CA GLU A 112 3.61 5.80 -25.44
C GLU A 112 3.46 4.71 -24.36
N ILE A 113 4.36 3.73 -24.42
CA ILE A 113 4.48 2.69 -23.40
C ILE A 113 4.81 3.41 -22.09
N ASP A 114 3.94 3.28 -21.09
CA ASP A 114 4.23 3.85 -19.78
C ASP A 114 5.17 2.90 -19.03
N ILE A 115 6.47 3.22 -19.10
CA ILE A 115 7.54 2.50 -18.41
C ILE A 115 7.68 3.03 -16.98
N HIS A 116 7.01 4.13 -16.61
CA HIS A 116 7.34 4.91 -15.42
C HIS A 116 6.21 4.96 -14.39
N LYS A 117 6.32 4.04 -13.41
CA LYS A 117 5.97 4.15 -11.98
C LYS A 117 5.17 5.40 -11.54
N SER A 118 3.97 5.64 -12.08
CA SER A 118 3.10 6.75 -11.66
C SER A 118 2.79 6.69 -10.15
N GLY A 119 2.79 5.48 -9.56
CA GLY A 119 2.63 5.27 -8.12
C GLY A 119 3.79 5.74 -7.23
N SER A 120 5.01 5.91 -7.76
CA SER A 120 6.21 6.22 -6.95
C SER A 120 6.24 7.64 -6.36
N ARG A 121 5.39 8.54 -6.87
CA ARG A 121 5.29 9.93 -6.38
C ARG A 121 4.18 10.13 -5.35
N HIS A 122 3.38 9.10 -5.07
CA HIS A 122 2.28 9.18 -4.13
C HIS A 122 2.81 9.33 -2.69
N PRO A 123 2.33 10.31 -1.89
CA PRO A 123 2.77 10.52 -0.51
C PRO A 123 2.72 9.25 0.36
N PHE A 124 1.64 8.44 0.25
CA PHE A 124 1.54 7.12 0.91
C PHE A 124 2.71 6.20 0.58
N PHE A 125 3.06 6.05 -0.71
CA PHE A 125 4.15 5.17 -1.14
C PHE A 125 5.50 5.60 -0.54
N ILE A 126 5.74 6.91 -0.47
CA ILE A 126 6.93 7.48 0.16
C ILE A 126 6.93 7.20 1.67
N GLY A 127 5.78 7.39 2.34
CA GLY A 127 5.61 7.08 3.76
C GLY A 127 5.90 5.62 4.08
N THR A 128 5.31 4.69 3.33
CA THR A 128 5.54 3.24 3.52
C THR A 128 6.99 2.85 3.26
N LEU A 129 7.64 3.43 2.24
CA LEU A 129 9.07 3.19 2.01
C LEU A 129 9.93 3.67 3.18
N ILE A 130 9.66 4.86 3.71
CA ILE A 130 10.37 5.40 4.88
C ILE A 130 10.17 4.47 6.08
N PHE A 131 8.93 4.08 6.37
CA PHE A 131 8.60 3.18 7.46
C PHE A 131 9.33 1.84 7.32
N CYS A 132 9.23 1.18 6.17
CA CYS A 132 9.87 -0.12 5.93
C CYS A 132 11.40 -0.02 6.01
N THR A 133 12.00 1.05 5.48
CA THR A 133 13.46 1.24 5.53
C THR A 133 13.94 1.41 6.96
N VAL A 134 13.31 2.31 7.73
CA VAL A 134 13.66 2.56 9.13
C VAL A 134 13.37 1.32 9.99
N GLY A 135 12.24 0.64 9.75
CA GLY A 135 11.85 -0.58 10.44
C GLY A 135 12.88 -1.70 10.25
N LEU A 136 13.25 -2.00 9.01
CA LEU A 136 14.25 -3.03 8.70
C LEU A 136 15.64 -2.68 9.25
N LEU A 137 16.06 -1.41 9.18
CA LEU A 137 17.31 -0.97 9.81
C LEU A 137 17.28 -1.17 11.33
N THR A 138 16.14 -0.86 11.97
CA THR A 138 15.95 -1.05 13.42
C THR A 138 16.01 -2.53 13.79
N VAL A 139 15.34 -3.40 13.02
CA VAL A 139 15.40 -4.85 13.21
C VAL A 139 16.82 -5.38 13.03
N PHE A 140 17.51 -4.93 11.98
CA PHE A 140 18.89 -5.34 11.72
C PHE A 140 19.82 -4.92 12.86
N ALA A 141 19.75 -3.66 13.31
CA ALA A 141 20.53 -3.16 14.44
C ALA A 141 20.23 -3.92 15.74
N TYR A 142 18.96 -4.22 16.00
CA TYR A 142 18.55 -5.00 17.16
C TYR A 142 19.18 -6.41 17.13
N TYR A 143 19.00 -7.14 16.04
CA TYR A 143 19.52 -8.51 15.93
C TYR A 143 21.04 -8.59 15.80
N PHE A 144 21.68 -7.59 15.20
CA PHE A 144 23.13 -7.52 15.10
C PHE A 144 23.79 -7.52 16.48
N SER A 145 23.17 -6.86 17.47
CA SER A 145 23.69 -6.81 18.84
C SER A 145 23.72 -8.15 19.57
N TYR A 146 22.94 -9.15 19.10
CA TYR A 146 22.98 -10.51 19.64
C TYR A 146 24.01 -11.42 18.97
N VAL A 147 24.55 -10.99 17.82
CA VAL A 147 25.54 -11.75 17.05
C VAL A 147 26.98 -11.36 17.44
N THR A 148 27.17 -10.15 17.98
CA THR A 148 28.44 -9.64 18.54
C THR A 148 28.50 -9.81 20.04
#